data_AF-A0A318QC58-F1
#
_entry.id   AF-A0A318QC58-F1
#
_cell.length_a   1.000
_cell.length_b   1.000
_cell.length_c   1.000
_cell.angle_alpha   90.00
_cell.angle_beta   90.00
_cell.angle_gamma   90.00
#
_symmetry.space_group_name_H-M   'P 1'
#
loop_
_entity.id
_entity.type
_entity.pdbx_description
1 polymer ?
#
loop_
_entity_poly.entity_id
_entity_poly.type
_entity_poly.pdbx_seq_one_letter_code
_entity_poly.pdbx_strand_id
1 'polypeptide(L)'
;MQFITNAGDQAVIIPIEAGVFLVFLLCRCWRMAMAWAVMIGAGSGLVLLLKLYLEACGPGRHRVLYSPSGHTMAATMVYGGLLSLTRVRRSVLMGGALAIAVVEGWTRVALGYHTVTETVVGGTVGLVMVMGFRIWTEDFQKKFSPVVSVLALLLLVAIFVRGWHPDVEGHIQSISRLYFSKWECKSPSLSK
;
A
#
# COMPACT_ATOMS: atom_id res chain seq x y z
N MET A 1 14.76 -10.26 -10.09
CA MET A 1 13.39 -10.57 -9.60
C MET A 1 13.24 -10.21 -8.13
N GLN A 2 14.09 -10.71 -7.21
CA GLN A 2 14.00 -10.41 -5.77
C GLN A 2 14.05 -8.92 -5.41
N PHE A 3 14.91 -8.12 -6.05
CA PHE A 3 14.99 -6.67 -5.78
C PHE A 3 13.71 -5.89 -6.08
N ILE A 4 12.98 -6.27 -7.14
CA ILE A 4 11.73 -5.57 -7.53
C ILE A 4 10.62 -5.96 -6.56
N THR A 5 10.53 -7.25 -6.20
CA THR A 5 9.58 -7.73 -5.18
C THR A 5 9.84 -7.12 -3.80
N ASN A 6 11.10 -6.90 -3.43
CA ASN A 6 11.43 -6.26 -2.16
C ASN A 6 11.08 -4.76 -2.14
N ALA A 7 10.92 -4.11 -3.30
CA ALA A 7 10.55 -2.71 -3.36
C ALA A 7 9.11 -2.46 -2.86
N GLY A 8 8.19 -3.40 -3.12
CA GLY A 8 6.84 -3.38 -2.56
C GLY A 8 6.70 -4.06 -1.20
N ASP A 9 7.77 -4.64 -0.65
CA ASP A 9 7.75 -5.32 0.65
C ASP A 9 7.46 -4.31 1.77
N GLN A 10 6.62 -4.71 2.72
CA GLN A 10 6.28 -3.90 3.88
C GLN A 10 7.50 -3.58 4.74
N ALA A 11 8.55 -4.42 4.69
CA ALA A 11 9.86 -4.13 5.25
C ALA A 11 10.42 -2.77 4.82
N VAL A 12 10.21 -2.39 3.55
CA VAL A 12 10.71 -1.16 2.94
C VAL A 12 9.66 -0.06 3.02
N ILE A 13 8.41 -0.38 2.71
CA ILE A 13 7.30 0.57 2.65
C ILE A 13 7.03 1.21 4.03
N ILE A 14 6.91 0.43 5.10
CA ILE A 14 6.53 0.96 6.44
C ILE A 14 7.56 2.00 6.94
N PRO A 15 8.88 1.74 6.89
CA PRO A 15 9.87 2.74 7.26
C PRO A 15 9.83 4.01 6.40
N ILE A 16 9.54 3.88 5.10
CA ILE A 16 9.38 5.05 4.22
C ILE A 16 8.15 5.86 4.65
N GLU A 17 7.01 5.22 4.89
CA GLU A 17 5.77 5.86 5.33
C GLU A 17 5.96 6.64 6.62
N ALA A 18 6.54 5.98 7.62
CA ALA A 18 6.84 6.59 8.92
C ALA A 18 7.85 7.73 8.77
N GLY A 19 8.87 7.54 7.93
CA GLY A 19 9.87 8.55 7.68
C GLY A 19 9.29 9.83 7.05
N VAL A 20 8.54 9.69 5.96
CA VAL A 20 7.90 10.83 5.29
C VAL A 20 6.97 11.58 6.24
N PHE A 21 6.20 10.83 7.05
CA PHE A 21 5.36 11.40 8.08
C PHE A 21 6.18 12.21 9.11
N LEU A 22 7.28 11.66 9.62
CA LEU A 22 8.18 12.36 10.54
C LEU A 22 8.78 13.62 9.93
N VAL A 23 9.18 13.59 8.65
CA VAL A 23 9.66 14.80 7.97
C VAL A 23 8.59 15.86 7.90
N PHE A 24 7.34 15.50 7.57
CA PHE A 24 6.25 16.48 7.60
C PHE A 24 6.02 17.06 8.99
N LEU A 25 6.12 16.25 10.06
CA LEU A 25 6.02 16.72 11.44
C LEU A 25 7.16 17.67 11.82
N LEU A 26 8.41 17.28 11.55
CA LEU A 26 9.62 18.06 11.87
C LEU A 26 9.66 19.40 11.11
N CYS A 27 9.22 19.41 9.85
CA CYS A 27 9.07 20.62 9.07
C CYS A 27 7.79 21.42 9.41
N ARG A 28 7.05 21.04 10.46
CA ARG A 28 5.79 21.67 10.91
C ARG A 28 4.73 21.79 9.81
N CYS A 29 4.76 20.87 8.85
CA CYS A 29 3.83 20.79 7.74
C CYS A 29 2.64 19.91 8.12
N TRP A 30 1.90 20.31 9.15
CA TRP A 30 0.83 19.54 9.78
C TRP A 30 -0.22 19.04 8.79
N ARG A 31 -0.59 19.87 7.81
CA ARG A 31 -1.56 19.47 6.80
C ARG A 31 -1.01 18.39 5.85
N MET A 32 0.29 18.40 5.54
CA MET A 32 0.93 17.34 4.77
C MET A 32 1.03 16.06 5.59
N ALA A 33 1.41 16.17 6.86
CA ALA A 33 1.46 15.04 7.78
C ALA A 33 0.08 14.39 7.91
N MET A 34 -0.98 15.18 8.11
CA MET A 34 -2.35 14.69 8.23
C MET A 34 -2.84 14.07 6.92
N ALA A 35 -2.63 14.72 5.78
CA ALA A 35 -3.03 14.17 4.49
C ALA A 35 -2.29 12.85 4.17
N TRP A 36 -1.01 12.76 4.53
CA TRP A 36 -0.22 11.54 4.40
C TRP A 36 -0.75 10.43 5.33
N ALA A 37 -0.97 10.74 6.60
CA ALA A 37 -1.52 9.78 7.57
C ALA A 37 -2.90 9.27 7.16
N VAL A 38 -3.78 10.15 6.66
CA VAL A 38 -5.08 9.76 6.14
C VAL A 38 -4.93 8.90 4.88
N MET A 39 -4.04 9.26 3.96
CA MET A 39 -3.77 8.45 2.76
C MET A 39 -3.35 7.02 3.14
N ILE A 40 -2.34 6.88 4.01
CA ILE A 40 -1.82 5.60 4.47
C ILE A 40 -2.86 4.83 5.28
N GLY A 41 -3.50 5.47 6.25
CA GLY A 41 -4.49 4.85 7.13
C GLY A 41 -5.76 4.42 6.39
N ALA A 42 -6.29 5.26 5.50
CA ALA A 42 -7.49 4.93 4.73
C ALA A 42 -7.22 3.85 3.68
N GLY A 43 -6.11 3.93 2.94
CA GLY A 43 -5.73 2.90 1.96
C GLY A 43 -5.50 1.55 2.63
N SER A 44 -4.60 1.51 3.61
CA SER A 44 -4.26 0.28 4.35
C SER A 44 -5.44 -0.26 5.13
N GLY A 45 -6.23 0.60 5.77
CA GLY A 45 -7.44 0.22 6.48
C GLY A 45 -8.49 -0.40 5.55
N LEU A 46 -8.74 0.22 4.39
CA LEU A 46 -9.68 -0.33 3.41
C LEU A 46 -9.23 -1.70 2.90
N VAL A 47 -7.96 -1.86 2.51
CA VAL A 47 -7.45 -3.16 2.05
C VAL A 47 -7.46 -4.19 3.17
N LEU A 48 -7.10 -3.82 4.40
CA LEU A 48 -7.18 -4.72 5.55
C LEU A 48 -8.62 -5.21 5.79
N LEU A 49 -9.60 -4.30 5.79
CA LEU A 49 -11.01 -4.65 5.93
C LEU A 49 -11.49 -5.57 4.81
N LEU A 50 -11.09 -5.29 3.56
CA LEU A 50 -11.41 -6.16 2.43
C LEU A 50 -10.76 -7.54 2.56
N LYS A 51 -9.51 -7.63 3.02
CA LYS A 51 -8.84 -8.91 3.29
C LYS A 51 -9.57 -9.69 4.36
N LEU A 52 -9.88 -9.06 5.50
CA LEU A 52 -10.61 -9.69 6.59
C LEU A 52 -11.96 -10.24 6.12
N TYR A 53 -12.72 -9.44 5.36
CA TYR A 53 -14.03 -9.83 4.85
C TYR A 53 -13.96 -10.94 3.78
N LEU A 54 -13.03 -10.85 2.83
CA LEU A 54 -12.94 -11.79 1.72
C LEU A 54 -12.26 -13.11 2.11
N GLU A 55 -11.33 -13.07 3.07
CA GLU A 55 -10.63 -14.25 3.58
C GLU A 55 -11.39 -14.97 4.71
N ALA A 56 -12.37 -14.32 5.35
CA ALA A 56 -13.13 -14.86 6.48
C ALA A 56 -13.63 -16.30 6.27
N CYS A 57 -14.10 -16.62 5.05
CA CYS A 57 -14.62 -17.95 4.70
C CYS A 57 -13.73 -18.79 3.79
N GLY A 58 -12.43 -18.47 3.73
CA GLY A 58 -11.45 -19.22 2.96
C GLY A 58 -11.58 -19.06 1.45
N PRO A 59 -10.66 -19.65 0.66
CA PRO A 59 -10.66 -19.53 -0.78
C PRO A 59 -11.86 -20.26 -1.38
N GLY A 60 -12.94 -19.53 -1.63
CA GLY A 60 -14.03 -20.00 -2.46
C GLY A 60 -13.49 -20.28 -3.86
N ARG A 61 -13.53 -21.55 -4.30
CA ARG A 61 -13.02 -22.04 -5.60
C ARG A 61 -13.53 -21.30 -6.85
N HIS A 62 -14.47 -20.35 -6.68
CA HIS A 62 -15.14 -19.60 -7.74
C HIS A 62 -15.04 -18.06 -7.59
N ARG A 63 -14.22 -17.54 -6.66
CA ARG A 63 -14.07 -16.09 -6.50
C ARG A 63 -12.93 -15.57 -7.40
N VAL A 64 -13.28 -14.67 -8.31
CA VAL A 64 -12.32 -13.94 -9.18
C VAL A 64 -11.43 -12.98 -8.37
N LEU A 65 -11.89 -12.58 -7.18
CA LEU A 65 -11.18 -11.75 -6.20
C LEU A 65 -11.20 -12.47 -4.84
N TYR A 66 -10.04 -12.92 -4.36
CA TYR A 66 -9.92 -13.56 -3.05
C TYR A 66 -9.34 -12.61 -2.01
N SER A 67 -8.25 -11.90 -2.33
CA SER A 67 -7.63 -10.95 -1.40
C SER A 67 -6.91 -9.84 -2.18
N PRO A 68 -7.33 -8.56 -2.08
CA PRO A 68 -6.69 -7.48 -2.83
C PRO A 68 -5.22 -7.31 -2.42
N SER A 69 -4.36 -7.02 -3.41
CA SER A 69 -2.91 -6.98 -3.18
C SER A 69 -2.49 -5.75 -2.37
N GLY A 70 -2.16 -5.97 -1.09
CA GLY A 70 -1.61 -4.94 -0.20
C GLY A 70 -0.26 -4.40 -0.68
N HIS A 71 0.60 -5.25 -1.27
CA HIS A 71 1.89 -4.83 -1.84
C HIS A 71 1.71 -3.86 -3.01
N THR A 72 0.81 -4.19 -3.95
CA THR A 72 0.52 -3.33 -5.10
C THR A 72 -0.06 -1.99 -4.66
N MET A 73 -0.99 -2.02 -3.71
CA MET A 73 -1.57 -0.80 -3.12
C MET A 73 -0.50 0.06 -2.44
N ALA A 74 0.25 -0.51 -1.49
CA ALA A 74 1.20 0.21 -0.65
C ALA A 74 2.33 0.85 -1.49
N ALA A 75 2.91 0.10 -2.43
CA ALA A 75 3.93 0.62 -3.33
C ALA A 75 3.39 1.77 -4.20
N THR A 76 2.18 1.63 -4.75
CA THR A 76 1.53 2.69 -5.54
C THR A 76 1.32 3.96 -4.69
N MET A 77 0.83 3.80 -3.46
CA MET A 77 0.58 4.93 -2.54
C MET A 77 1.85 5.65 -2.14
N VAL A 78 2.87 4.91 -1.72
CA VAL A 78 4.11 5.48 -1.19
C VAL A 78 4.92 6.10 -2.30
N TYR A 79 5.22 5.36 -3.36
CA TYR A 79 6.04 5.87 -4.45
C TYR A 79 5.30 6.92 -5.30
N GLY A 80 3.99 6.74 -5.52
CA GLY A 80 3.15 7.77 -6.16
C GLY A 80 3.02 9.02 -5.29
N GLY A 81 2.88 8.86 -3.98
CA GLY A 81 2.87 9.96 -3.02
C GLY A 81 4.17 10.75 -3.03
N LEU A 82 5.31 10.06 -3.01
CA LEU A 82 6.64 10.67 -3.17
C LEU A 82 6.80 11.39 -4.52
N LEU A 83 6.37 10.75 -5.62
CA LEU A 83 6.37 11.37 -6.95
C LEU A 83 5.54 12.65 -6.97
N SER A 84 4.41 12.69 -6.25
CA SER A 84 3.56 13.89 -6.17
C SER A 84 4.28 15.11 -5.57
N LEU A 85 5.30 14.88 -4.72
CA LEU A 85 6.11 15.94 -4.10
C LEU A 85 7.08 16.60 -5.09
N THR A 86 7.37 15.97 -6.23
CA THR A 86 8.32 16.47 -7.25
C THR A 86 7.76 17.57 -8.17
N ARG A 87 6.56 18.09 -7.88
CA ARG A 87 5.88 19.16 -8.64
C ARG A 87 5.61 18.83 -10.11
N VAL A 88 5.59 17.55 -10.47
CA VAL A 88 5.18 17.09 -11.81
C VAL A 88 3.71 17.40 -12.11
N ARG A 89 3.36 17.44 -13.40
CA ARG A 89 1.97 17.61 -13.85
C ARG A 89 1.13 16.41 -13.41
N ARG A 90 -0.18 16.62 -13.17
CA ARG A 90 -1.11 15.55 -12.73
C ARG A 90 -1.13 14.35 -13.69
N SER A 91 -1.02 14.57 -15.00
CA SER A 91 -0.95 13.47 -15.98
C SER A 91 0.32 12.63 -15.84
N VAL A 92 1.47 13.26 -15.61
CA VAL A 92 2.75 12.58 -15.37
C VAL A 92 2.73 11.83 -14.05
N LEU A 93 2.16 12.44 -12.99
CA LEU A 93 1.94 11.76 -11.71
C LEU A 93 1.12 10.49 -11.88
N MET A 94 -0.03 10.57 -12.55
CA MET A 94 -0.90 9.41 -12.74
C MET A 94 -0.30 8.36 -13.66
N GLY A 95 0.41 8.77 -14.71
CA GLY A 95 1.17 7.85 -15.55
C GLY A 95 2.25 7.11 -14.78
N GLY A 96 3.01 7.82 -13.93
CA GLY A 96 4.04 7.22 -13.08
C GLY A 96 3.47 6.30 -12.00
N ALA A 97 2.41 6.72 -11.30
CA ALA A 97 1.74 5.90 -10.30
C ALA A 97 1.10 4.65 -10.92
N LEU A 98 0.54 4.77 -12.13
CA LEU A 98 0.01 3.62 -12.88
C LEU A 98 1.13 2.66 -13.28
N ALA A 99 2.28 3.18 -13.75
CA ALA A 99 3.43 2.35 -14.06
C ALA A 99 3.94 1.58 -12.83
N ILE A 100 4.00 2.23 -11.66
CA ILE A 100 4.34 1.57 -10.40
C ILE A 100 3.34 0.45 -10.08
N ALA A 101 2.03 0.72 -10.17
CA ALA A 101 0.99 -0.27 -9.92
C ALA A 101 1.09 -1.48 -10.87
N VAL A 102 1.36 -1.24 -12.16
CA VAL A 102 1.53 -2.29 -13.16
C VAL A 102 2.76 -3.14 -12.88
N VAL A 103 3.91 -2.51 -12.58
CA VAL A 103 5.16 -3.24 -12.31
C VAL A 103 5.03 -4.08 -11.04
N GLU A 104 4.56 -3.50 -9.94
CA GLU A 104 4.38 -4.22 -8.68
C GLU A 104 3.33 -5.31 -8.80
N GLY A 105 2.18 -5.01 -9.41
CA GLY A 105 1.14 -6.00 -9.68
C GLY A 105 1.67 -7.16 -10.51
N TRP A 106 2.40 -6.88 -11.60
CA TRP A 106 3.02 -7.92 -12.41
C TRP A 106 3.95 -8.81 -11.61
N THR A 107 4.78 -8.26 -10.71
CA THR A 107 5.64 -9.09 -9.86
C THR A 107 4.86 -10.04 -8.97
N ARG A 108 3.72 -9.61 -8.41
CA ARG A 108 2.90 -10.46 -7.53
C ARG A 108 2.18 -11.57 -8.31
N VAL A 109 1.74 -11.27 -9.52
CA VAL A 109 1.15 -12.27 -10.43
C VAL A 109 2.22 -13.26 -10.90
N ALA A 110 3.40 -12.78 -11.30
CA ALA A 110 4.49 -13.64 -11.78
C ALA A 110 5.02 -14.58 -10.69
N LEU A 111 4.96 -14.18 -9.42
CA LEU A 111 5.33 -15.01 -8.27
C LEU A 111 4.19 -15.91 -7.77
N GLY A 112 3.01 -15.82 -8.37
CA GLY A 112 1.84 -16.63 -8.00
C GLY A 112 1.19 -16.25 -6.67
N TYR A 113 1.54 -15.10 -6.09
CA TYR A 113 0.95 -14.63 -4.83
C TYR A 113 -0.45 -14.03 -4.99
N HIS A 114 -0.73 -13.44 -6.15
CA HIS A 114 -2.00 -12.78 -6.43
C HIS A 114 -2.47 -12.98 -7.86
N THR A 115 -3.77 -12.86 -8.09
CA THR A 115 -4.35 -12.79 -9.45
C THR A 115 -4.24 -11.38 -10.03
N VAL A 116 -4.42 -11.28 -11.36
CA VAL A 116 -4.46 -9.96 -12.04
C VAL A 116 -5.53 -9.08 -11.42
N THR A 117 -6.73 -9.61 -11.16
CA THR A 117 -7.84 -8.84 -10.57
C THR A 117 -7.48 -8.29 -9.19
N GLU A 118 -6.81 -9.07 -8.35
CA GLU A 118 -6.38 -8.64 -7.01
C GLU A 118 -5.37 -7.50 -7.04
N THR A 119 -4.44 -7.56 -8.00
CA THR A 119 -3.45 -6.49 -8.19
C THR A 119 -4.07 -5.24 -8.80
N VAL A 120 -5.02 -5.37 -9.72
CA VAL A 120 -5.78 -4.24 -10.27
C VAL A 120 -6.58 -3.53 -9.18
N VAL A 121 -7.26 -4.26 -8.30
CA VAL A 121 -8.00 -3.66 -7.17
C VAL A 121 -7.05 -2.92 -6.24
N GLY A 122 -5.94 -3.56 -5.82
CA GLY A 122 -4.93 -2.92 -4.97
C GLY A 122 -4.33 -1.66 -5.59
N GLY A 123 -3.93 -1.74 -6.86
CA GLY A 123 -3.41 -0.59 -7.62
C GLY A 123 -4.42 0.55 -7.76
N THR A 124 -5.70 0.23 -7.99
CA THR A 124 -6.77 1.24 -8.09
C THR A 124 -6.95 1.99 -6.78
N VAL A 125 -6.98 1.28 -5.64
CA VAL A 125 -7.01 1.92 -4.32
C VAL A 125 -5.81 2.86 -4.16
N GLY A 126 -4.61 2.39 -4.52
CA GLY A 126 -3.41 3.21 -4.43
C GLY A 126 -3.47 4.48 -5.29
N LEU A 127 -3.93 4.37 -6.54
CA LEU A 127 -4.09 5.51 -7.44
C LEU A 127 -5.07 6.56 -6.90
N VAL A 128 -6.21 6.12 -6.37
CA VAL A 128 -7.21 7.00 -5.75
C VAL A 128 -6.60 7.74 -4.56
N MET A 129 -5.86 7.04 -3.71
CA MET A 129 -5.21 7.61 -2.53
C MET A 129 -4.14 8.65 -2.91
N VAL A 130 -3.31 8.37 -3.93
CA VAL A 130 -2.30 9.31 -4.44
C VAL A 130 -2.95 10.58 -5.01
N MET A 131 -4.01 10.43 -5.79
CA MET A 131 -4.73 11.57 -6.35
C MET A 131 -5.41 12.40 -5.25
N GLY A 132 -6.04 11.74 -4.27
CA GLY A 132 -6.63 12.39 -3.11
C GLY A 132 -5.60 13.19 -2.31
N PHE A 133 -4.43 12.59 -2.03
CA PHE A 133 -3.32 13.27 -1.38
C PHE A 133 -2.88 14.49 -2.20
N ARG A 134 -2.66 14.34 -3.51
CA ARG A 134 -2.25 15.46 -4.37
C ARG A 134 -3.25 16.60 -4.35
N ILE A 135 -4.55 16.32 -4.49
CA ILE A 135 -5.60 17.33 -4.49
C ILE A 135 -5.66 18.06 -3.14
N TRP A 136 -5.59 17.32 -2.03
CA TRP A 136 -5.67 17.92 -0.70
C TRP A 136 -4.48 18.82 -0.36
N THR A 137 -3.33 18.53 -0.97
CA THR A 137 -2.05 19.13 -0.59
C THR A 137 -1.47 20.12 -1.59
N GLU A 138 -2.09 20.29 -2.76
CA GLU A 138 -1.53 21.01 -3.91
C GLU A 138 -0.99 22.41 -3.59
N ASP A 139 -1.72 23.22 -2.83
CA ASP A 139 -1.30 24.58 -2.50
C ASP A 139 -0.16 24.65 -1.48
N PHE A 140 -0.03 23.61 -0.65
CA PHE A 140 0.99 23.51 0.38
C PHE A 140 2.28 22.91 -0.18
N GLN A 141 2.18 21.97 -1.13
CA GLN A 141 3.33 21.39 -1.83
C GLN A 141 4.15 22.44 -2.60
N LYS A 142 3.51 23.54 -3.07
CA LYS A 142 4.21 24.67 -3.71
C LYS A 142 5.16 25.40 -2.76
N LYS A 143 4.81 25.47 -1.47
CA LYS A 143 5.57 26.18 -0.42
C LYS A 143 6.58 25.28 0.29
N PHE A 144 6.49 23.98 0.05
CA PHE A 144 7.30 22.96 0.69
C PHE A 144 8.46 22.55 -0.23
N SER A 145 9.69 22.50 0.31
CA SER A 145 10.86 21.97 -0.40
C SER A 145 11.83 21.23 0.53
N PRO A 146 11.51 20.01 0.98
CA PRO A 146 12.43 19.17 1.72
C PRO A 146 12.75 17.93 0.90
N VAL A 147 12.85 18.10 -0.42
CA VAL A 147 13.28 17.03 -1.32
C VAL A 147 14.57 16.42 -0.78
N VAL A 148 15.50 17.25 -0.28
CA VAL A 148 16.74 16.81 0.36
C VAL A 148 16.48 16.06 1.67
N SER A 149 15.60 16.51 2.56
CA SER A 149 15.32 15.83 3.84
C SER A 149 14.57 14.51 3.66
N VAL A 150 13.64 14.44 2.70
CA VAL A 150 12.95 13.22 2.31
C VAL A 150 13.93 12.25 1.66
N LEU A 151 14.76 12.72 0.72
CA LEU A 151 15.78 11.87 0.07
C LEU A 151 16.83 11.36 1.07
N ALA A 152 17.31 12.21 1.99
CA ALA A 152 18.27 11.81 3.02
C ALA A 152 17.68 10.75 3.97
N LEU A 153 16.41 10.89 4.31
CA LEU A 153 15.71 9.91 5.12
C LEU A 153 15.43 8.60 4.38
N LEU A 154 15.02 8.67 3.11
CA LEU A 154 14.88 7.50 2.25
C LEU A 154 16.22 6.75 2.14
N LEU A 155 17.33 7.47 2.05
CA LEU A 155 18.68 6.89 2.04
C LEU A 155 19.01 6.19 3.36
N LEU A 156 18.70 6.82 4.50
CA LEU A 156 18.88 6.22 5.83
C LEU A 156 18.03 4.96 6.01
N VAL A 157 16.75 5.03 5.64
CA VAL A 157 15.83 3.88 5.67
C VAL A 157 16.37 2.74 4.80
N ALA A 158 16.82 3.03 3.57
CA ALA A 158 17.39 2.04 2.67
C ALA A 158 18.69 1.38 3.20
N ILE A 159 19.41 2.06 4.09
CA ILE A 159 20.60 1.50 4.76
C ILE A 159 20.18 0.57 5.91
N PHE A 160 19.20 0.98 6.72
CA PHE A 160 18.76 0.22 7.90
C PHE A 160 17.93 -1.03 7.57
N VAL A 161 17.23 -1.06 6.44
CA VAL A 161 16.31 -2.16 6.07
C VAL A 161 17.01 -3.35 5.40
N ARG A 162 18.33 -3.33 5.19
CA ARG A 162 19.10 -4.36 4.43
C ARG A 162 19.07 -5.80 4.98
N GLY A 163 18.29 -6.13 5.99
CA GLY A 163 18.19 -7.50 6.52
C GLY A 163 16.89 -7.84 7.24
N TRP A 164 15.81 -7.09 7.06
CA TRP A 164 14.56 -7.30 7.79
C TRP A 164 13.42 -7.69 6.85
N HIS A 165 12.79 -8.84 7.09
CA HIS A 165 11.63 -9.35 6.33
C HIS A 165 10.52 -9.76 7.30
N PRO A 166 9.57 -8.87 7.63
CA PRO A 166 8.43 -9.20 8.48
C PRO A 166 7.36 -9.95 7.66
N ASP A 167 6.95 -11.15 8.10
CA ASP A 167 5.85 -11.92 7.49
C ASP A 167 4.48 -11.41 7.94
N VAL A 168 4.07 -10.25 7.43
CA VAL A 168 2.81 -9.61 7.83
C VAL A 168 1.59 -10.32 7.22
N GLU A 169 1.75 -10.92 6.03
CA GLU A 169 0.67 -11.63 5.33
C GLU A 169 0.22 -12.87 6.13
N GLY A 170 1.15 -13.64 6.70
CA GLY A 170 0.84 -14.80 7.55
C GLY A 170 0.10 -14.43 8.84
N HIS A 171 0.42 -13.27 9.43
CA HIS A 171 -0.27 -12.77 10.62
C HIS A 171 -1.72 -12.32 10.32
N ILE A 172 -1.97 -11.69 9.17
CA ILE A 172 -3.33 -11.29 8.77
C ILE A 172 -4.20 -12.54 8.52
N GLN A 173 -3.66 -13.53 7.79
CA GLN A 173 -4.39 -14.76 7.47
C GLN A 173 -4.75 -15.58 8.72
N SER A 174 -3.85 -15.64 9.71
CA SER A 174 -4.11 -16.36 10.97
C SER A 174 -5.19 -15.68 11.80
N ILE A 175 -5.15 -14.35 11.95
CA ILE A 175 -6.17 -13.57 12.68
C ILE A 175 -7.53 -13.67 11.99
N SER A 176 -7.58 -13.55 10.66
CA SER A 176 -8.81 -13.69 9.87
C SER A 176 -9.49 -15.04 10.13
N ARG A 177 -8.76 -16.15 10.05
CA ARG A 177 -9.30 -17.50 10.30
C ARG A 177 -9.74 -17.70 11.75
N LEU A 178 -9.01 -17.15 12.72
CA LEU A 178 -9.30 -17.33 14.15
C LEU A 178 -10.56 -16.58 14.61
N TYR A 179 -10.76 -15.35 14.13
CA TYR A 179 -11.83 -14.49 14.64
C TYR A 179 -13.06 -14.40 13.73
N PHE A 180 -12.89 -14.37 12.41
CA PHE A 180 -14.01 -14.11 11.49
C PHE A 180 -14.67 -15.40 10.96
N SER A 181 -13.96 -16.52 10.89
CA SER A 181 -14.55 -17.79 10.43
C SER A 181 -15.70 -18.29 11.32
N LYS A 182 -15.67 -17.96 12.62
CA LYS A 182 -16.72 -18.33 13.59
C LYS A 182 -18.02 -17.54 13.45
N TRP A 183 -17.98 -16.36 12.82
CA TRP A 183 -19.09 -15.40 12.84
C TRP A 183 -19.82 -15.30 11.49
N GLU A 184 -19.09 -15.37 10.38
CA GLU A 184 -19.66 -15.16 9.04
C GLU A 184 -19.83 -16.45 8.23
N CYS A 185 -19.13 -17.53 8.60
CA CYS A 185 -19.18 -18.76 7.84
C CYS A 185 -20.25 -19.67 8.42
N LYS A 186 -21.39 -19.75 7.72
CA LYS A 186 -22.41 -20.77 7.95
C LYS A 186 -21.72 -22.13 7.95
N SER A 187 -21.80 -22.87 9.06
CA SER A 187 -21.33 -24.26 9.14
C SER A 187 -21.74 -24.99 7.85
N PRO A 188 -20.84 -25.75 7.19
CA PRO A 188 -21.28 -26.56 6.07
C PRO A 188 -22.42 -27.43 6.58
N SER A 189 -23.59 -27.33 5.94
CA SER A 189 -24.65 -28.29 6.16
C SER A 189 -24.05 -29.65 5.82
N LEU A 190 -23.79 -30.46 6.85
CA LEU A 190 -23.56 -31.89 6.69
C LEU A 190 -24.83 -32.44 6.05
N SER A 191 -24.87 -32.48 4.71
CA SER A 191 -25.90 -33.26 4.01
C SER A 191 -25.57 -34.73 4.28
N LYS A 192 -26.35 -35.33 5.17
CA LYS A 192 -26.63 -36.76 5.10
C LYS A 192 -27.72 -36.98 4.07
#